data_AF-A0AAW2PAU1-F1
#
_entry.id   AF-A0AAW2PAU1-F1
#
_cell.length_a   1.000
_cell.length_b   1.000
_cell.length_c   1.000
_cell.angle_alpha   90.00
_cell.angle_beta   90.00
_cell.angle_gamma   90.00
#
_symmetry.space_group_name_H-M   'P 1'
#
loop_
_entity.id
_entity.type
_entity.pdbx_description
1 polymer ?
#
loop_
_entity_poly.entity_id
_entity_poly.type
_entity_poly.pdbx_seq_one_letter_code
_entity_poly.pdbx_strand_id
1 'polypeptide(L)'
;MEVDGLPVEEAYFRGRKLHGTTIALPQGYSGFILGKKSDVKEGNNTASDCWETNATFQNVTVWNHDAMPSKDDAFLRVFHWFTVANALHKPATDEDLESTCID
;
A
#
# COMPACT_ATOMS: atom_id res chain seq x y z
N MET A 1 22.84 4.85 -5.77
CA MET A 1 23.38 3.66 -5.08
C MET A 1 22.25 2.64 -5.01
N GLU A 2 22.52 1.37 -5.26
CA GLU A 2 21.49 0.32 -5.15
C GLU A 2 21.93 -0.70 -4.10
N VAL A 3 20.98 -1.14 -3.27
CA VAL A 3 21.18 -2.20 -2.27
C VAL A 3 20.02 -3.18 -2.42
N ASP A 4 20.32 -4.47 -2.55
CA ASP A 4 19.31 -5.51 -2.81
C ASP A 4 18.41 -5.19 -4.04
N GLY A 5 18.99 -4.55 -5.07
CA GLY A 5 18.24 -4.14 -6.27
C GLY A 5 17.19 -3.06 -6.02
N LEU A 6 17.25 -2.36 -4.88
CA LEU A 6 16.42 -1.21 -4.56
C LEU A 6 17.24 0.08 -4.69
N PRO A 7 16.72 1.13 -5.35
CA PRO A 7 17.38 2.42 -5.40
C PRO A 7 17.40 3.05 -4.01
N VAL A 8 18.59 3.42 -3.54
CA VAL A 8 18.78 4.04 -2.23
C VAL A 8 18.71 5.55 -2.34
N GLU A 9 17.82 6.14 -1.57
CA GLU A 9 17.70 7.57 -1.32
C GLU A 9 18.23 7.89 0.09
N GLU A 10 18.70 9.13 0.28
CA GLU A 10 19.19 9.61 1.57
C GLU A 10 18.45 10.89 1.97
N ALA A 11 18.05 10.94 3.25
CA ALA A 11 17.43 12.13 3.85
C ALA A 11 17.88 12.28 5.30
N TYR A 12 17.61 13.44 5.89
CA TYR A 12 17.86 13.70 7.30
C TYR A 12 16.59 14.21 7.96
N PHE A 13 16.18 13.57 9.05
CA PHE A 13 15.04 14.01 9.83
C PHE A 13 15.46 14.24 11.28
N ARG A 14 15.26 15.46 11.77
CA ARG A 14 15.68 15.89 13.12
C ARG A 14 17.17 15.58 13.40
N GLY A 15 18.02 15.78 12.40
CA GLY A 15 19.47 15.56 12.49
C GLY A 15 19.91 14.09 12.45
N ARG A 16 19.00 13.14 12.16
CA ARG A 16 19.32 11.72 12.02
C ARG A 16 19.27 11.28 10.57
N LYS A 17 20.23 10.47 10.14
CA LYS A 17 20.32 9.97 8.78
C LYS A 17 19.25 8.91 8.55
N LEU A 18 18.59 9.01 7.40
CA LEU A 18 17.63 8.05 6.91
C LEU A 18 18.09 7.52 5.57
N HIS A 19 17.91 6.22 5.38
CA HIS A 19 18.06 5.55 4.10
C HIS A 19 16.70 5.08 3.66
N GLY A 20 16.31 5.42 2.43
CA GLY A 20 15.01 5.09 1.92
C GLY A 20 15.05 4.49 0.53
N THR A 21 13.91 3.97 0.10
CA THR A 21 13.68 3.53 -1.27
C THR A 21 12.29 3.97 -1.70
N THR A 22 12.18 4.49 -2.92
CA THR A 22 10.89 4.75 -3.56
C THR A 22 10.43 3.51 -4.31
N ILE A 23 9.21 3.08 -4.03
CA ILE A 23 8.57 1.93 -4.67
C ILE A 23 7.25 2.35 -5.33
N ALA A 24 6.96 1.75 -6.47
CA ALA A 24 5.67 1.90 -7.12
C ALA A 24 4.65 0.91 -6.53
N LEU A 25 3.41 1.34 -6.39
CA LEU A 25 2.31 0.44 -6.07
C LEU A 25 2.13 -0.58 -7.21
N PRO A 26 1.78 -1.84 -6.92
CA PRO A 26 1.59 -2.88 -7.94
C PRO A 26 0.55 -2.50 -8.98
N GLN A 27 0.70 -3.04 -10.19
CA GLN A 27 -0.23 -2.78 -11.29
C GLN A 27 -1.68 -3.12 -10.89
N GLY A 28 -2.61 -2.22 -11.24
CA GLY A 28 -4.02 -2.35 -10.87
C GLY A 28 -4.38 -1.77 -9.50
N TYR A 29 -3.39 -1.27 -8.74
CA TYR A 29 -3.62 -0.59 -7.45
C TYR A 29 -3.30 0.90 -7.54
N SER A 30 -4.04 1.68 -6.76
CA SER A 30 -3.83 3.12 -6.58
C SER A 30 -3.97 3.49 -5.11
N GLY A 31 -3.11 4.41 -4.67
CA GLY A 31 -3.11 4.91 -3.30
C GLY A 31 -4.05 6.09 -3.15
N PHE A 32 -4.79 6.14 -2.04
CA PHE A 32 -5.69 7.22 -1.69
C PHE A 32 -5.40 7.72 -0.27
N ILE A 33 -5.37 9.03 -0.10
CA ILE A 33 -5.32 9.68 1.22
C ILE A 33 -6.73 10.11 1.57
N LEU A 34 -7.32 9.48 2.60
CA LEU A 34 -8.69 9.75 3.03
C LEU A 34 -8.70 10.76 4.18
N GLY A 35 -9.59 11.75 4.11
CA GLY A 35 -9.88 12.71 5.17
C GLY A 35 -11.32 12.60 5.63
N LYS A 36 -11.59 12.87 6.92
CA LYS A 36 -12.98 12.98 7.39
C LYS A 36 -13.58 14.24 6.81
N LYS A 37 -14.76 14.13 6.22
CA LYS A 37 -15.49 15.26 5.69
C LYS A 37 -15.93 16.16 6.85
N SER A 38 -15.42 17.39 6.88
CA SER A 38 -15.91 18.39 7.83
C SER A 38 -17.24 18.94 7.31
N ASP A 39 -18.35 18.38 7.79
CA ASP A 39 -19.67 18.95 7.53
C ASP A 39 -19.80 20.30 8.25
N VAL A 40 -19.50 21.39 7.55
CA VAL A 40 -19.90 22.74 7.98
C VAL A 40 -21.39 22.89 7.69
N LYS A 41 -22.23 22.23 8.51
CA LYS A 41 -23.67 22.48 8.51
C LYS A 41 -24.11 22.82 9.94
N GLU A 42 -24.35 24.10 10.17
CA GLU A 42 -25.15 24.59 11.29
C GLU A 42 -26.47 23.82 11.31
N GLY A 43 -26.74 23.08 12.39
CA GLY A 43 -28.10 22.69 12.76
C GLY A 43 -28.40 21.21 12.97
N ASN A 44 -27.50 20.25 12.72
CA ASN A 44 -27.71 18.87 13.17
C ASN A 44 -26.39 18.19 13.55
N ASN A 45 -26.25 17.90 14.83
CA ASN A 45 -25.00 17.47 15.49
C ASN A 45 -24.68 15.98 15.30
N THR A 46 -25.04 15.39 14.16
CA THR A 46 -24.60 14.05 13.79
C THR A 46 -23.44 14.21 12.83
N ALA A 47 -22.21 14.16 13.34
CA ALA A 47 -21.02 14.08 12.51
C ALA A 47 -21.23 12.94 11.50
N SER A 48 -21.38 13.26 10.21
CA SER A 48 -21.50 12.19 9.23
C SER A 48 -20.17 11.43 9.22
N ASP A 49 -20.23 10.11 9.32
CA ASP A 49 -19.05 9.26 9.14
C ASP A 49 -18.72 9.13 7.64
N CYS A 50 -18.68 10.27 6.96
CA CYS A 50 -18.32 10.41 5.56
C CYS A 50 -16.83 10.72 5.47
N TRP A 51 -16.14 9.93 4.65
CA TRP A 51 -14.75 10.14 4.28
C TRP A 51 -14.69 10.61 2.83
N GLU A 52 -13.75 11.50 2.53
CA GLU A 52 -13.48 11.96 1.18
C GLU A 52 -12.01 11.73 0.81
N THR A 53 -11.74 11.66 -0.50
CA THR A 53 -10.38 11.52 -1.00
C THR A 53 -9.73 12.89 -1.08
N ASN A 54 -8.67 13.10 -0.31
CA ASN A 54 -7.90 14.34 -0.32
C ASN A 54 -6.80 14.33 -1.40
N ALA A 55 -6.21 13.16 -1.66
CA ALA A 55 -5.15 13.01 -2.64
C ALA A 55 -5.03 11.56 -3.13
N THR A 56 -4.34 11.38 -4.25
CA THR A 56 -3.98 10.07 -4.80
C THR A 56 -2.47 9.96 -4.98
N PHE A 57 -1.93 8.75 -4.97
CA PHE A 57 -0.52 8.50 -5.19
C PHE A 57 -0.30 7.14 -5.86
N GLN A 58 0.79 7.03 -6.63
CA GLN A 58 1.22 5.77 -7.26
C GLN A 58 2.55 5.24 -6.70
N ASN A 59 3.32 6.08 -6.00
CA ASN A 59 4.61 5.73 -5.44
C ASN A 59 4.66 6.08 -3.95
N VAL A 60 5.42 5.31 -3.18
CA VAL A 60 5.71 5.55 -1.76
C VAL A 60 7.20 5.47 -1.53
N THR A 61 7.75 6.44 -0.79
CA THR A 61 9.12 6.36 -0.28
C THR A 61 9.09 5.86 1.15
N VAL A 62 9.73 4.72 1.38
CA VAL A 62 9.88 4.14 2.73
C VAL A 62 11.25 4.52 3.25
N TRP A 63 11.29 5.05 4.49
CA TRP A 63 12.53 5.51 5.13
C TRP A 63 12.84 4.69 6.38
N ASN A 64 14.04 4.14 6.42
CA ASN A 64 14.59 3.40 7.56
C ASN A 64 15.61 4.27 8.31
N HIS A 65 15.68 4.07 9.62
CA HIS A 65 16.65 4.75 10.47
C HIS A 65 17.96 3.96 10.54
N ASP A 66 19.07 4.55 10.07
CA ASP A 66 20.42 3.96 10.08
C ASP A 66 20.53 2.52 9.51
N ALA A 67 19.55 2.08 8.71
CA ALA A 67 19.52 0.78 8.08
C ALA A 67 19.21 0.93 6.59
N MET A 68 19.96 0.20 5.75
CA MET A 68 19.69 0.21 4.31
C MET A 68 18.33 -0.41 4.01
N PRO A 69 17.60 0.11 3.01
CA PRO A 69 16.37 -0.53 2.55
C PRO A 69 16.65 -1.94 2.04
N SER A 70 15.72 -2.87 2.31
CA SER A 70 15.80 -4.27 1.94
C SER A 70 14.43 -4.79 1.51
N LYS A 71 14.36 -5.75 0.58
CA LYS A 71 13.08 -6.39 0.22
C LYS A 71 12.41 -7.11 1.40
N ASP A 72 13.19 -7.44 2.42
CA ASP A 72 12.68 -8.02 3.66
C ASP A 72 12.07 -6.98 4.61
N ASP A 73 12.12 -5.69 4.31
CA ASP A 73 11.48 -4.67 5.13
C ASP A 73 9.97 -4.94 5.28
N ALA A 74 9.47 -4.89 6.52
CA ALA A 74 8.09 -5.28 6.82
C ALA A 74 7.05 -4.53 5.97
N PHE A 75 7.30 -3.25 5.66
CA PHE A 75 6.44 -2.46 4.79
C PHE A 75 6.52 -2.93 3.33
N LEU A 76 7.70 -3.25 2.80
CA LEU A 76 7.82 -3.74 1.42
C LEU A 76 7.17 -5.11 1.25
N ARG A 77 7.28 -5.99 2.25
CA ARG A 77 6.61 -7.30 2.23
C ARG A 77 5.08 -7.20 2.20
N VAL A 78 4.48 -6.07 2.58
CA VAL A 78 3.01 -5.91 2.51
C VAL A 78 2.50 -6.02 1.08
N PHE A 79 3.30 -5.63 0.08
CA PHE A 79 2.89 -5.69 -1.33
C PHE A 79 2.79 -7.13 -1.84
N HIS A 80 3.53 -8.08 -1.25
CA HIS A 80 3.40 -9.51 -1.60
C HIS A 80 2.01 -10.06 -1.26
N TRP A 81 1.31 -9.47 -0.28
CA TRP A 81 -0.04 -9.88 0.08
C TRP A 81 -1.03 -9.68 -1.07
N PHE A 82 -0.85 -8.66 -1.92
CA PHE A 82 -1.78 -8.41 -3.02
C PHE A 82 -1.85 -9.57 -4.00
N THR A 83 -0.71 -10.15 -4.38
CA THR A 83 -0.66 -11.34 -5.23
C THR A 83 -1.38 -12.53 -4.58
N VAL A 84 -1.15 -12.76 -3.28
CA VAL A 84 -1.78 -13.86 -2.54
C VAL A 84 -3.29 -13.66 -2.43
N ALA A 85 -3.74 -12.46 -2.06
CA ALA A 85 -5.15 -12.12 -1.93
C ALA A 85 -5.89 -12.26 -3.27
N ASN A 86 -5.28 -11.86 -4.38
CA ASN A 86 -5.87 -12.00 -5.71
C ASN A 86 -6.03 -13.46 -6.13
N ALA A 87 -5.04 -14.31 -5.83
CA ALA A 87 -5.14 -15.74 -6.11
C ALA A 87 -6.21 -16.41 -5.24
N LEU A 88 -6.25 -16.08 -3.94
CA LEU A 88 -7.17 -16.68 -2.97
C LEU A 88 -8.64 -16.33 -3.23
N HIS A 89 -8.93 -15.09 -3.60
CA HIS A 89 -10.29 -14.60 -3.81
C HIS A 89 -10.73 -14.63 -5.28
N LYS A 90 -9.95 -15.28 -6.16
CA LYS A 90 -10.36 -15.50 -7.55
C LYS A 90 -11.66 -16.33 -7.54
N PRO A 91 -12.75 -15.87 -8.18
CA PRO A 91 -13.98 -16.65 -8.26
C PRO A 91 -13.72 -18.00 -8.93
N ALA A 92 -14.31 -19.07 -8.39
CA ALA A 92 -14.27 -20.39 -9.02
C ALA A 92 -15.15 -20.39 -10.27
N THR A 93 -14.65 -20.94 -11.37
CA THR A 93 -15.45 -21.18 -12.57
C THR A 93 -16.12 -22.55 -12.51
N ASP A 94 -17.16 -22.74 -13.31
CA ASP A 94 -17.81 -24.05 -13.44
C ASP A 94 -16.81 -25.11 -13.95
N GLU A 95 -15.87 -24.72 -14.80
CA GLU A 95 -14.77 -25.56 -15.30
C GLU A 95 -13.80 -25.98 -14.17
N ASP A 96 -13.49 -25.06 -13.25
CA ASP A 96 -12.67 -25.37 -12.07
C ASP A 96 -13.38 -26.40 -11.19
N LEU A 97 -14.70 -26.28 -11.01
CA LEU A 97 -15.51 -27.24 -10.25
C LEU A 97 -15.56 -28.61 -10.94
N GLU A 98 -15.83 -28.64 -12.24
CA GLU A 98 -15.87 -29.87 -13.05
C GLU A 98 -14.53 -30.61 -13.02
N SER A 99 -13.40 -29.89 -13.02
CA SER A 99 -12.06 -30.50 -12.97
C SER A 99 -11.71 -31.13 -11.62
N THR A 100 -12.42 -30.79 -10.55
CA THR A 100 -12.24 -31.38 -9.22
C THR A 100 -13.11 -32.61 -8.98
N CYS A 101 -14.07 -32.87 -9.86
CA CYS A 101 -14.85 -34.11 -9.86
C CYS A 101 -13.92 -35.25 -10.30
N ILE A 102 -13.35 -35.96 -9.34
CA ILE A 102 -12.63 -37.22 -9.57
C ILE A 102 -13.68 -38.31 -9.88
N ASP A 103 -13.50 -39.03 -11.00
CA ASP A 103 -14.26 -40.24 -11.36
C ASP A 103 -14.16 -41.37 -10.31
#